data_AF-N1PIW0-F1
#
_entry.id   AF-N1PIW0-F1
#
_cell.length_a   1.000
_cell.length_b   1.000
_cell.length_c   1.000
_cell.angle_alpha   90.00
_cell.angle_beta   90.00
_cell.angle_gamma   90.00
#
_symmetry.space_group_name_H-M   'P 1'
#
loop_
_entity.id
_entity.type
_entity.pdbx_description
1 polymer ?
#
loop_
_entity_poly.entity_id
_entity_poly.type
_entity_poly.pdbx_seq_one_letter_code
_entity_poly.pdbx_strand_id
1 'polypeptide(L)'
;LLDDKNPPPTYNAQPHNRALPSLHSDSDAEASMVSPLSAGANVNDPASGSGQLVIAIDHGTTFTGVTFTTTHSEHADLAKISVLMDWTPKVSNQQKFRSVISCASPTQEWDSDISEDAVTTVRTKLELEHRNTRLAEVNLTLRILRGSGCLGLEHIRKSGPSPAFATRTPVQTVTDYLTEV
;
A
#
# COMPACT_ATOMS: atom_id res chain seq x y z
N LEU A 1 -46.42 -18.94 -8.25
CA LEU A 1 -46.06 -18.78 -9.67
C LEU A 1 -45.82 -17.30 -9.95
N LEU A 2 -44.59 -16.83 -9.71
CA LEU A 2 -44.04 -15.62 -10.29
C LEU A 2 -42.59 -15.96 -10.59
N ASP A 3 -42.26 -15.99 -11.87
CA ASP A 3 -40.97 -16.39 -12.43
C ASP A 3 -39.91 -15.32 -12.14
N ASP A 4 -38.86 -15.75 -11.46
CA ASP A 4 -37.65 -14.98 -11.18
C ASP A 4 -36.59 -15.40 -12.20
N LYS A 5 -36.51 -14.67 -13.32
CA LYS A 5 -35.48 -14.85 -14.35
C LYS A 5 -35.03 -13.50 -14.91
N ASN A 6 -34.16 -12.82 -14.17
CA ASN A 6 -33.24 -11.87 -14.78
C ASN A 6 -31.81 -12.35 -14.54
N PRO A 7 -31.04 -12.69 -15.59
CA PRO A 7 -29.63 -13.01 -15.42
C PRO A 7 -28.84 -11.74 -15.04
N PRO A 8 -27.73 -11.89 -14.30
CA PRO A 8 -26.87 -10.77 -13.96
C PRO A 8 -26.23 -10.15 -15.22
N PRO A 9 -25.91 -8.84 -15.19
CA PRO A 9 -25.31 -8.16 -16.33
C PRO A 9 -23.91 -8.71 -16.60
N THR A 10 -23.69 -9.21 -17.81
CA THR A 10 -22.37 -9.56 -18.32
C THR A 10 -21.59 -8.30 -18.67
N TYR A 11 -20.51 -8.03 -17.95
CA TYR A 11 -19.55 -7.00 -18.31
C TYR A 11 -18.63 -7.49 -19.44
N ASN A 12 -18.86 -6.99 -20.65
CA ASN A 12 -17.90 -7.14 -21.75
C ASN A 12 -16.75 -6.15 -21.54
N ALA A 13 -15.58 -6.67 -21.13
CA ALA A 13 -14.34 -5.91 -21.18
C ALA A 13 -13.94 -5.73 -22.65
N GLN A 14 -14.18 -4.54 -23.22
CA GLN A 14 -13.59 -4.18 -24.50
C GLN A 14 -12.07 -3.98 -24.33
N PRO A 15 -11.23 -4.58 -25.18
CA PRO A 15 -9.81 -4.26 -25.22
C PRO A 15 -9.64 -2.86 -25.83
N HIS A 16 -9.33 -1.87 -25.00
CA HIS A 16 -8.87 -0.57 -25.48
C HIS A 16 -7.42 -0.72 -25.97
N ASN A 17 -7.26 -1.10 -27.24
CA ASN A 17 -6.02 -0.91 -27.98
C ASN A 17 -5.83 0.58 -28.24
N ARG A 18 -5.27 1.30 -27.26
CA ARG A 18 -4.81 2.68 -27.47
C ARG A 18 -3.34 2.60 -27.86
N ALA A 19 -3.08 2.77 -29.16
CA ALA A 19 -1.74 2.93 -29.69
C ALA A 19 -1.04 4.10 -28.97
N LEU A 20 0.15 3.83 -28.42
CA LEU A 20 1.03 4.86 -27.89
C LEU A 20 1.66 5.64 -29.06
N PRO A 21 1.83 6.97 -28.93
CA PRO A 21 2.56 7.74 -29.93
C PRO A 21 4.03 7.33 -29.96
N SER A 22 4.55 7.08 -31.16
CA SER A 22 5.95 6.79 -31.44
C SER A 22 6.83 7.99 -31.07
N LEU A 23 7.64 7.86 -30.02
CA LEU A 23 8.74 8.80 -29.78
C LEU A 23 9.83 8.58 -30.83
N HIS A 24 10.16 9.67 -31.54
CA HIS A 24 11.33 9.76 -32.40
C HIS A 24 12.59 9.45 -31.60
N SER A 25 13.40 8.55 -32.14
CA SER A 25 14.75 8.27 -31.69
C SER A 25 15.67 9.25 -32.41
N ASP A 26 16.13 10.28 -31.70
CA ASP A 26 17.37 10.97 -32.07
C ASP A 26 18.47 10.44 -31.17
N SER A 27 19.31 9.63 -31.82
CA SER A 27 20.63 9.23 -31.35
C SER A 27 21.54 10.45 -31.36
N ASP A 28 22.18 10.74 -30.23
CA ASP A 28 23.56 11.21 -30.25
C ASP A 28 24.31 10.63 -29.06
N ALA A 29 25.43 10.01 -29.41
CA ALA A 29 26.36 9.35 -28.52
C ALA A 29 27.26 10.40 -27.85
N GLU A 30 27.37 10.34 -26.53
CA GLU A 30 28.49 10.93 -25.79
C GLU A 30 28.96 9.92 -24.75
N ALA A 31 30.28 9.81 -24.68
CA ALA A 31 30.99 8.65 -24.20
C ALA A 31 31.03 8.51 -22.67
N SER A 32 31.10 7.24 -22.28
CA SER A 32 31.41 6.69 -20.98
C SER A 32 32.59 7.35 -20.26
N MET A 33 32.35 7.89 -19.07
CA MET A 33 33.31 7.96 -17.97
C MET A 33 32.58 7.78 -16.63
N VAL A 34 32.36 6.53 -16.23
CA VAL A 34 32.00 6.19 -14.85
C VAL A 34 33.29 5.97 -14.08
N SER A 35 33.65 6.93 -13.23
CA SER A 35 34.66 6.71 -12.19
C SER A 35 34.03 5.95 -11.02
N PRO A 36 34.68 4.93 -10.44
CA PRO A 36 34.18 4.26 -9.26
C PRO A 36 34.21 5.23 -8.05
N LEU A 37 33.14 5.25 -7.26
CA LEU A 37 33.12 5.93 -5.96
C LEU A 37 34.19 5.31 -5.05
N SER A 38 35.29 6.03 -4.86
CA SER A 38 36.31 5.72 -3.86
C SER A 38 35.73 5.96 -2.46
N ALA A 39 35.39 4.89 -1.76
CA ALA A 39 35.11 4.92 -0.32
C ALA A 39 36.42 5.20 0.44
N GLY A 40 36.63 6.46 0.81
CA GLY A 40 37.82 6.91 1.54
C GLY A 40 37.60 8.26 2.20
N ALA A 41 36.53 8.39 3.00
CA ALA A 41 36.30 9.59 3.80
C ALA A 41 37.15 9.52 5.09
N ASN A 42 38.19 10.34 5.14
CA ASN A 42 39.03 10.56 6.31
C ASN A 42 38.23 11.33 7.37
N VAL A 43 37.87 10.66 8.47
CA VAL A 43 37.06 11.21 9.57
C VAL A 43 37.99 11.99 10.49
N ASN A 44 38.25 13.28 10.23
CA ASN A 44 38.83 14.24 11.21
C ASN A 44 38.78 15.71 10.73
N ASP A 45 37.73 16.15 10.03
CA ASP A 45 37.54 17.58 9.72
C ASP A 45 36.42 18.19 10.61
N PRO A 46 36.72 19.11 11.54
CA PRO A 46 35.74 19.79 12.38
C PRO A 46 34.84 20.79 11.62
N ALA A 47 35.01 20.94 10.29
CA ALA A 47 34.03 21.57 9.40
C ALA A 47 32.94 20.60 8.90
N SER A 48 32.86 19.37 9.45
CA SER A 48 31.81 18.39 9.14
C SER A 48 30.46 18.80 9.71
N GLY A 49 29.82 19.82 9.12
CA GLY A 49 28.41 20.07 9.31
C GLY A 49 27.63 18.83 8.87
N SER A 50 26.97 18.15 9.81
CA SER A 50 26.19 16.94 9.55
C SER A 50 25.14 17.23 8.47
N GLY A 51 25.40 16.76 7.24
CA GLY A 51 24.44 16.88 6.15
C GLY A 51 23.15 16.15 6.52
N GLN A 52 22.01 16.78 6.26
CA GLN A 52 20.68 16.19 6.40
C GLN A 52 20.25 15.61 5.06
N LEU A 53 19.80 14.35 5.06
CA LEU A 53 19.12 13.74 3.93
C LEU A 53 17.62 14.06 4.03
N VAL A 54 17.10 14.76 3.03
CA VAL A 54 15.67 15.04 2.91
C VAL A 54 15.10 14.13 1.84
N ILE A 55 14.02 13.42 2.16
CA ILE A 55 13.31 12.52 1.25
C ILE A 55 11.86 13.00 1.14
N ALA A 56 11.40 13.22 -0.08
CA ALA A 56 10.01 13.53 -0.38
C ALA A 56 9.38 12.34 -1.11
N ILE A 57 8.18 11.94 -0.65
CA ILE A 57 7.46 10.78 -1.17
C ILE A 57 6.10 11.24 -1.71
N ASP A 58 5.92 11.17 -3.03
CA ASP A 58 4.62 11.34 -3.69
C ASP A 58 3.90 9.99 -3.68
N HIS A 59 3.17 9.69 -2.61
CA HIS A 59 2.39 8.46 -2.49
C HIS A 59 1.05 8.62 -3.23
N GLY A 60 1.01 8.24 -4.50
CA GLY A 60 -0.17 8.29 -5.35
C GLY A 60 -1.01 7.00 -5.32
N THR A 61 -2.24 7.06 -5.81
CA THR A 61 -3.17 5.91 -5.85
C THR A 61 -2.69 4.80 -6.79
N THR A 62 -2.06 5.18 -7.91
CA THR A 62 -1.58 4.24 -8.93
C THR A 62 -0.07 4.13 -8.94
N PHE A 63 0.63 5.26 -8.75
CA PHE A 63 2.07 5.34 -8.82
C PHE A 63 2.62 6.13 -7.64
N THR A 64 3.81 5.74 -7.16
CA THR A 64 4.56 6.45 -6.12
C THR A 64 5.91 6.90 -6.67
N GLY A 65 6.28 8.14 -6.38
CA GLY A 65 7.60 8.70 -6.72
C GLY A 65 8.37 9.09 -5.46
N VAL A 66 9.70 9.00 -5.53
CA VAL A 66 10.59 9.44 -4.45
C VAL A 66 11.60 10.41 -5.03
N THR A 67 11.78 11.54 -4.35
CA THR A 67 12.88 12.47 -4.61
C THR A 67 13.67 12.66 -3.32
N PHE A 68 14.95 12.98 -3.46
CA PHE A 68 15.83 13.18 -2.32
C PHE A 68 16.87 14.27 -2.61
N THR A 69 17.40 14.85 -1.55
CA THR A 69 18.50 15.80 -1.60
C THR A 69 19.25 15.80 -0.28
N THR A 70 20.52 16.18 -0.30
CA THR A 70 21.31 16.39 0.92
C THR A 70 21.55 17.89 1.11
N THR A 71 21.25 18.41 2.30
CA THR A 71 21.49 19.82 2.63
C THR A 71 22.37 19.96 3.87
N HIS A 72 23.18 21.01 3.91
CA HIS A 72 23.95 21.41 5.09
C HIS A 72 23.37 22.67 5.75
N SER A 73 22.24 23.18 5.24
CA SER A 73 21.55 24.36 5.76
C SER A 73 20.09 24.04 6.07
N GLU A 74 19.39 24.97 6.71
CA GLU A 74 17.96 24.86 7.00
C GLU A 74 17.09 24.74 5.74
N HIS A 75 17.61 25.16 4.58
CA HIS A 75 16.87 25.16 3.31
C HIS A 75 17.51 24.19 2.31
N ALA A 76 16.68 23.38 1.66
CA ALA A 76 17.14 22.51 0.58
C ALA A 76 17.36 23.32 -0.71
N ASP A 77 18.50 23.09 -1.37
CA ASP A 77 18.74 23.60 -2.71
C ASP A 77 17.90 22.80 -3.72
N LEU A 78 16.89 23.45 -4.29
CA LEU A 78 15.95 22.81 -5.21
C LEU A 78 16.64 22.32 -6.50
N ALA A 79 17.75 22.95 -6.91
CA ALA A 79 18.51 22.53 -8.08
C ALA A 79 19.26 21.20 -7.85
N LYS A 80 19.42 20.78 -6.59
CA LYS A 80 20.10 19.53 -6.20
C LYS A 80 19.13 18.38 -5.90
N ILE A 81 17.82 18.59 -6.08
CA ILE A 81 16.85 17.54 -5.88
C ILE A 81 17.04 16.47 -6.96
N SER A 82 17.32 15.27 -6.52
CA SER A 82 17.45 14.09 -7.37
C SER A 82 16.17 13.27 -7.30
N VAL A 83 15.75 12.76 -8.45
CA VAL A 83 14.64 11.81 -8.54
C VAL A 83 15.20 10.40 -8.47
N LEU A 84 14.60 9.53 -7.65
CA LEU A 84 14.97 8.13 -7.63
C LEU A 84 14.42 7.44 -8.88
N MET A 85 15.31 7.02 -9.78
CA MET A 85 14.96 6.38 -11.05
C MET A 85 15.22 4.86 -11.03
N ASP A 86 16.11 4.41 -10.15
CA ASP A 86 16.57 3.03 -10.05
C ASP A 86 15.99 2.39 -8.78
N TRP A 87 14.81 1.78 -8.93
CA TRP A 87 14.06 1.20 -7.82
C TRP A 87 14.49 -0.23 -7.51
N THR A 88 14.64 -1.03 -8.56
CA THR A 88 15.12 -2.41 -8.49
C THR A 88 15.98 -2.70 -9.72
N PRO A 89 16.87 -3.70 -9.67
CA PRO A 89 17.65 -4.11 -10.85
C PRO A 89 16.79 -4.49 -12.07
N LYS A 90 15.52 -4.82 -11.86
CA LYS A 90 14.57 -5.23 -12.92
C LYS A 90 13.73 -4.07 -13.45
N VAL A 91 13.63 -2.96 -12.70
CA VAL A 91 12.83 -1.78 -13.05
C VAL A 91 13.78 -0.59 -13.21
N SER A 92 14.55 -0.62 -14.29
CA SER A 92 15.44 0.49 -14.65
C SER A 92 14.68 1.61 -15.36
N ASN A 93 15.06 2.87 -15.11
CA ASN A 93 14.58 4.06 -15.82
C ASN A 93 13.11 4.43 -15.62
N GLN A 94 12.51 4.08 -14.48
CA GLN A 94 11.15 4.52 -14.15
C GLN A 94 11.18 5.60 -13.06
N GLN A 95 10.63 6.77 -13.39
CA GLN A 95 10.48 7.89 -12.43
C GLN A 95 9.51 7.57 -11.28
N LYS A 96 8.61 6.62 -11.48
CA LYS A 96 7.61 6.22 -10.50
C LYS A 96 7.42 4.71 -10.51
N PHE A 97 7.17 4.11 -9.36
CA PHE A 97 6.83 2.70 -9.21
C PHE A 97 5.32 2.54 -8.99
N ARG A 98 4.74 1.36 -9.27
CA ARG A 98 3.30 1.13 -9.04
C ARG A 98 2.99 0.99 -7.56
N SER A 99 1.96 1.67 -7.08
CA SER A 99 1.47 1.57 -5.69
C SER A 99 0.70 0.26 -5.47
N VAL A 100 1.41 -0.87 -5.54
CA VAL A 100 0.87 -2.22 -5.39
C VAL A 100 1.71 -2.95 -4.35
N ILE A 101 1.02 -3.60 -3.42
CA ILE A 101 1.65 -4.48 -2.43
C ILE A 101 1.11 -5.88 -2.69
N SER A 102 1.99 -6.86 -2.72
CA SER A 102 1.59 -8.25 -2.81
C SER A 102 2.15 -9.08 -1.69
N CYS A 103 1.36 -10.07 -1.28
CA CYS A 103 1.76 -11.05 -0.28
C CYS A 103 1.64 -12.44 -0.93
N ALA A 104 2.77 -13.02 -1.30
CA ALA A 104 2.88 -14.46 -1.52
C ALA A 104 3.35 -15.07 -0.19
N SER A 105 2.74 -16.13 0.32
CA SER A 105 3.27 -16.75 1.55
C SER A 105 4.61 -17.44 1.21
N PRO A 106 5.75 -17.11 1.87
CA PRO A 106 5.96 -16.28 3.07
C PRO A 106 6.61 -14.90 2.80
N THR A 107 6.73 -14.47 1.54
CA THR A 107 7.46 -13.28 1.11
C THR A 107 6.55 -12.10 0.74
N GLN A 108 6.88 -10.92 1.26
CA GLN A 108 6.29 -9.68 0.79
C GLN A 108 6.96 -9.25 -0.52
N GLU A 109 6.15 -9.03 -1.54
CA GLU A 109 6.60 -8.71 -2.90
C GLU A 109 6.08 -7.34 -3.32
N TRP A 110 6.88 -6.68 -4.17
CA TRP A 110 6.63 -5.31 -4.61
C TRP A 110 6.76 -5.24 -6.14
N ASP A 111 5.80 -4.55 -6.76
CA ASP A 111 5.81 -4.17 -8.18
C ASP A 111 6.14 -5.31 -9.18
N SER A 112 7.35 -5.34 -9.74
CA SER A 112 7.76 -6.27 -10.80
C SER A 112 8.08 -7.68 -10.31
N ASP A 113 8.20 -7.86 -9.00
CA ASP A 113 8.55 -9.14 -8.37
C ASP A 113 7.34 -9.88 -7.80
N ILE A 114 6.13 -9.50 -8.23
CA ILE A 114 4.88 -10.11 -7.80
C ILE A 114 4.71 -11.47 -8.51
N SER A 115 4.65 -12.55 -7.73
CA SER A 115 4.38 -13.89 -8.23
C SER A 115 2.95 -14.01 -8.78
N GLU A 116 2.74 -14.91 -9.75
CA GLU A 116 1.42 -15.07 -10.39
C GLU A 116 0.32 -15.52 -9.41
N ASP A 117 0.70 -16.20 -8.34
CA ASP A 117 -0.18 -16.68 -7.28
C ASP A 117 -0.34 -15.69 -6.10
N ALA A 118 0.38 -14.57 -6.14
CA ALA A 118 0.35 -13.61 -5.05
C ALA A 118 -0.98 -12.84 -5.00
N VAL A 119 -1.50 -12.65 -3.79
CA VAL A 119 -2.66 -11.78 -3.58
C VAL A 119 -2.18 -10.34 -3.69
N THR A 120 -2.66 -9.62 -4.69
CA THR A 120 -2.29 -8.22 -4.94
C THR A 120 -3.33 -7.28 -4.35
N THR A 121 -2.86 -6.32 -3.55
CA THR A 121 -3.69 -5.20 -3.08
C THR A 121 -3.29 -3.96 -3.88
N VAL A 122 -4.25 -3.44 -4.66
CA VAL A 122 -4.09 -2.23 -5.47
C VAL A 122 -4.89 -1.08 -4.87
N ARG A 123 -4.49 0.17 -5.15
CA ARG A 123 -5.19 1.40 -4.68
C ARG A 123 -5.25 1.52 -3.16
N THR A 124 -4.22 1.04 -2.47
CA THR A 124 -4.08 1.09 -1.00
C THR A 124 -4.30 2.49 -0.40
N LYS A 125 -3.99 3.56 -1.16
CA LYS A 125 -4.28 4.94 -0.74
C LYS A 125 -5.76 5.19 -0.43
N LEU A 126 -6.67 4.68 -1.26
CA LEU A 126 -8.12 4.84 -1.04
C LEU A 126 -8.59 4.02 0.17
N GLU A 127 -7.94 2.88 0.43
CA GLU A 127 -8.23 2.11 1.63
C GLU A 127 -7.80 2.84 2.91
N LEU A 128 -6.68 3.57 2.89
CA LEU A 128 -6.23 4.35 4.04
C LEU A 128 -7.22 5.47 4.39
N GLU A 129 -7.76 6.17 3.38
CA GLU A 129 -8.82 7.16 3.57
C GLU A 129 -10.09 6.53 4.15
N HIS A 130 -10.46 5.34 3.66
CA HIS A 130 -11.61 4.60 4.16
C HIS A 130 -11.38 3.97 5.56
N ARG A 131 -10.13 3.66 5.93
CA ARG A 131 -9.78 3.15 7.27
C ARG A 131 -9.96 4.22 8.35
N ASN A 132 -9.71 5.48 8.03
CA ASN A 132 -9.97 6.58 8.97
C ASN A 132 -11.48 6.71 9.26
N THR A 133 -12.34 6.53 8.25
CA THR A 133 -13.79 6.47 8.47
C THR A 133 -14.22 5.22 9.22
N ARG A 134 -13.62 4.06 8.94
CA ARG A 134 -13.92 2.81 9.69
C ARG A 134 -13.48 2.88 11.15
N LEU A 135 -12.38 3.55 11.47
CA LEU A 135 -11.98 3.75 12.86
C LEU A 135 -12.99 4.65 13.59
N ALA A 136 -13.54 5.65 12.91
CA ALA A 136 -14.64 6.46 13.44
C ALA A 136 -15.93 5.64 13.64
N GLU A 137 -16.28 4.76 12.70
CA GLU A 137 -17.41 3.85 12.80
C GLU A 137 -17.24 2.82 13.93
N VAL A 138 -16.07 2.18 14.04
CA VAL A 138 -15.75 1.23 15.13
C VAL A 138 -15.80 1.94 16.48
N ASN A 139 -15.24 3.15 16.58
CA ASN A 139 -15.33 3.95 17.80
C ASN A 139 -16.77 4.34 18.13
N LEU A 140 -17.59 4.64 17.12
CA LEU A 140 -19.02 4.90 17.30
C LEU A 140 -19.74 3.65 17.80
N THR A 141 -19.51 2.47 17.20
CA THR A 141 -20.05 1.19 17.65
C THR A 141 -19.63 0.88 19.08
N LEU A 142 -18.35 1.05 19.42
CA LEU A 142 -17.86 0.85 20.79
C LEU A 142 -18.46 1.86 21.78
N ARG A 143 -18.67 3.12 21.37
CA ARG A 143 -19.30 4.14 22.20
C ARG A 143 -20.79 3.86 22.41
N ILE A 144 -21.50 3.37 21.39
CA ILE A 144 -22.88 2.89 21.50
C ILE A 144 -22.91 1.72 22.48
N LEU A 145 -22.05 0.71 22.30
CA LEU A 145 -21.98 -0.46 23.17
C LEU A 145 -21.62 -0.13 24.63
N ARG A 146 -20.73 0.84 24.86
CA ARG A 146 -20.39 1.33 26.21
C ARG A 146 -21.48 2.20 26.83
N GLY A 147 -22.16 3.02 26.03
CA GLY A 147 -23.28 3.86 26.46
C GLY A 147 -24.56 3.06 26.70
N SER A 148 -24.73 1.94 26.01
CA SER A 148 -25.79 0.97 26.22
C SER A 148 -25.44 0.04 27.39
N GLY A 149 -25.23 0.60 28.58
CA GLY A 149 -24.98 -0.13 29.84
C GLY A 149 -26.14 -1.05 30.27
N CYS A 150 -27.22 -1.11 29.49
CA CYS A 150 -28.42 -1.91 29.72
C CYS A 150 -28.86 -2.67 28.45
N LEU A 151 -27.93 -3.20 27.65
CA LEU A 151 -28.28 -4.33 26.78
C LEU A 151 -28.48 -5.56 27.68
N GLY A 152 -29.63 -5.61 28.36
CA GLY A 152 -30.05 -6.77 29.13
C GLY A 152 -30.17 -7.97 28.20
N LEU A 153 -29.10 -8.77 28.11
CA LEU A 153 -29.08 -10.05 27.39
C LEU A 153 -29.98 -11.10 28.08
N GLU A 154 -30.74 -10.71 29.10
CA GLU A 154 -31.74 -11.56 29.75
C GLU A 154 -32.78 -12.11 28.75
N HIS A 155 -33.11 -11.36 27.69
CA HIS A 155 -33.98 -11.87 26.63
C HIS A 155 -33.31 -12.98 25.79
N ILE A 156 -32.00 -12.89 25.58
CA ILE A 156 -31.17 -13.95 24.97
C ILE A 156 -31.07 -15.15 25.92
N ARG A 157 -30.89 -14.92 27.22
CA ARG A 157 -30.85 -15.98 28.23
C ARG A 157 -32.19 -16.72 28.39
N LYS A 158 -33.30 -16.06 28.08
CA LYS A 158 -34.66 -16.63 28.07
C LYS A 158 -35.03 -17.37 26.78
N SER A 159 -34.20 -17.31 25.73
CA SER A 159 -34.52 -17.93 24.42
C SER A 159 -34.36 -19.46 24.36
N GLY A 160 -34.16 -20.11 25.51
CA GLY A 160 -34.05 -21.56 25.61
C GLY A 160 -32.67 -22.10 25.18
N PRO A 161 -32.48 -23.44 25.18
CA PRO A 161 -31.16 -24.06 25.02
C PRO A 161 -30.58 -23.96 23.60
N SER A 162 -31.33 -23.46 22.62
CA SER A 162 -30.89 -23.43 21.21
C SER A 162 -31.41 -22.20 20.47
N PRO A 163 -30.88 -21.00 20.77
CA PRO A 163 -31.16 -19.83 19.95
C PRO A 163 -30.62 -19.98 18.53
N ALA A 164 -31.25 -19.29 17.57
CA ALA A 164 -30.80 -19.26 16.17
C ALA A 164 -29.50 -18.44 15.95
N PHE A 165 -28.89 -17.93 17.02
CA PHE A 165 -27.61 -17.22 16.99
C PHE A 165 -26.55 -18.02 17.76
N ALA A 166 -25.28 -17.84 17.38
CA ALA A 166 -24.16 -18.56 17.98
C ALA A 166 -24.12 -18.31 19.50
N THR A 167 -24.25 -19.39 20.28
CA THR A 167 -24.07 -19.40 21.74
C THR A 167 -22.60 -19.30 22.16
N ARG A 168 -21.70 -19.33 21.18
CA ARG A 168 -20.26 -19.27 21.41
C ARG A 168 -19.87 -17.86 21.85
N THR A 169 -19.05 -17.79 22.90
CA THR A 169 -18.43 -16.54 23.30
C THR A 169 -17.43 -16.09 22.22
N PRO A 170 -17.14 -14.79 22.09
CA PRO A 170 -16.12 -14.31 21.15
C PRO A 170 -14.76 -15.02 21.32
N VAL A 171 -14.40 -15.37 22.57
CA VAL A 171 -13.18 -16.14 22.87
C VAL A 171 -13.25 -17.53 22.25
N GLN A 172 -14.36 -18.26 22.40
CA GLN A 172 -14.53 -19.59 21.81
C GLN A 172 -14.47 -19.56 20.29
N THR A 173 -15.07 -18.54 19.65
CA THR A 173 -15.00 -18.37 18.20
C THR A 173 -13.56 -18.15 17.72
N VAL A 174 -12.78 -17.33 18.43
CA VAL A 174 -11.36 -17.09 18.10
C VAL A 174 -10.51 -18.32 18.37
N THR A 175 -10.74 -19.03 19.47
CA THR A 175 -10.03 -20.27 19.80
C THR A 175 -10.26 -21.35 18.74
N ASP A 176 -11.50 -21.60 18.34
CA ASP A 176 -11.81 -22.61 17.32
C ASP A 176 -11.11 -22.28 15.99
N TYR A 177 -11.17 -21.02 15.57
CA TYR A 177 -10.49 -20.56 14.35
C TYR A 177 -8.98 -20.77 14.40
N LEU A 178 -8.35 -20.50 15.54
CA LEU A 178 -6.90 -20.68 15.72
C LEU A 178 -6.48 -22.14 15.88
N THR A 179 -7.42 -23.06 16.14
CA THR A 179 -7.13 -24.50 16.26
C THR A 179 -7.44 -25.30 15.00
N GLU A 180 -8.21 -24.74 14.05
CA GLU A 180 -8.49 -25.38 12.74
C GLU A 180 -7.42 -25.09 11.67
N VAL A 181 -6.51 -24.13 11.91
CA VAL A 181 -5.38 -23.78 11.03
C VAL A 181 -4.08 -24.34 11.59
#